data_AF-A0A443PR46-F1
#
_entry.id   AF-A0A443PR46-F1
#
_cell.length_a   1.000
_cell.length_b   1.000
_cell.length_c   1.000
_cell.angle_alpha   90.00
_cell.angle_beta   90.00
_cell.angle_gamma   90.00
#
_symmetry.space_group_name_H-M   'P 1'
#
loop_
_entity.id
_entity.type
_entity.pdbx_description
1 polymer ?
#
loop_
_entity_poly.entity_id
_entity_poly.type
_entity_poly.pdbx_seq_one_letter_code
_entity_poly.pdbx_strand_id
1 'polypeptide(L)'
;MQRLVLYYHDILFNGTNITNATSAIIAVQTALGNLKFGMMVMFDDPMTKDHHLLSPSVARTQGFYFYNMKNTYNAWFAFSLVFNSTDYKGTLNLMRADITDAETRDISVVGGTRDFFMAVPVPFLWQKELRH
;
A
#
# COMPACT_ATOMS: atom_id res chain seq x y z
N MET A 1 19.54 -10.15 10.01
CA MET A 1 18.18 -9.75 9.63
C MET A 1 18.23 -8.34 9.06
N GLN A 2 17.67 -8.12 7.88
CA GLN A 2 17.62 -6.81 7.25
C GLN A 2 16.27 -6.16 7.57
N ARG A 3 16.30 -4.95 8.13
CA ARG A 3 15.10 -4.17 8.46
C ARG A 3 15.04 -2.96 7.56
N LEU A 4 13.95 -2.82 6.82
CA LEU A 4 13.64 -1.64 6.02
C LEU A 4 12.51 -0.88 6.71
N VAL A 5 12.70 0.41 6.91
CA VAL A 5 11.67 1.34 7.38
C VAL A 5 11.45 2.34 6.27
N LEU A 6 10.24 2.37 5.73
CA LEU A 6 9.85 3.18 4.59
C LEU A 6 8.51 3.84 4.89
N TYR A 7 8.30 5.04 4.35
CA TYR A 7 7.09 5.81 4.53
C TYR A 7 6.30 5.86 3.23
N TYR A 8 5.03 5.48 3.33
CA TYR A 8 4.07 5.36 2.24
C TYR A 8 3.25 6.64 2.09
N HIS A 9 3.10 7.13 0.87
CA HIS A 9 2.37 8.37 0.59
C HIS A 9 1.29 8.16 -0.47
N ASP A 10 0.04 8.06 -0.02
CA ASP A 10 -1.14 7.98 -0.89
C ASP A 10 -1.71 9.37 -1.18
N ILE A 11 -1.81 9.74 -2.46
CA ILE A 11 -2.44 10.99 -2.90
C ILE A 11 -3.61 10.63 -3.81
N LEU A 12 -4.79 10.48 -3.20
CA LEU A 12 -6.00 10.12 -3.93
C LEU A 12 -6.43 11.20 -4.92
N PHE A 13 -6.76 10.78 -6.14
CA PHE A 13 -7.34 11.66 -7.15
C PHE A 13 -8.71 12.18 -6.69
N ASN A 14 -8.85 13.50 -6.65
CA ASN A 14 -10.05 14.20 -6.20
C ASN A 14 -10.84 14.86 -7.35
N GLY A 15 -10.48 14.58 -8.60
CA GLY A 15 -11.09 15.18 -9.79
C GLY A 15 -10.31 16.37 -10.36
N THR A 16 -9.46 17.03 -9.56
CA THR A 16 -8.76 18.27 -9.95
C THR A 16 -7.25 18.22 -9.81
N ASN A 17 -6.71 17.26 -9.06
CA ASN A 17 -5.29 17.17 -8.70
C ASN A 17 -4.48 16.22 -9.62
N ILE A 18 -4.75 16.22 -10.93
CA ILE A 18 -4.18 15.22 -11.86
C ILE A 18 -2.64 15.13 -11.84
N THR A 19 -1.96 16.26 -11.63
CA THR A 19 -0.49 16.31 -11.58
C THR A 19 0.10 15.68 -10.32
N ASN A 20 -0.65 15.70 -9.21
CA ASN A 20 -0.16 15.30 -7.90
C ASN A 20 -0.71 13.93 -7.46
N ALA A 21 -1.84 13.49 -8.02
CA ALA A 21 -2.47 12.25 -7.63
C ALA A 21 -1.61 11.03 -8.00
N THR A 22 -1.53 10.09 -7.08
CA THR A 22 -0.78 8.83 -7.23
C THR A 22 -1.69 7.60 -7.14
N SER A 23 -2.95 7.80 -6.74
CA SER A 23 -3.98 6.77 -6.69
C SER A 23 -5.33 7.26 -7.19
N ALA A 24 -6.22 6.34 -7.55
CA ALA A 24 -7.56 6.66 -8.03
C ALA A 24 -8.58 5.57 -7.69
N ILE A 25 -9.82 5.99 -7.43
CA ILE A 25 -10.97 5.09 -7.32
C ILE A 25 -11.31 4.58 -8.73
N ILE A 26 -11.29 3.26 -8.90
CA ILE A 26 -11.61 2.60 -10.18
C ILE A 26 -12.96 1.88 -10.16
N ALA A 27 -13.49 1.61 -8.95
CA ALA A 27 -14.83 1.12 -8.75
C ALA A 27 -15.43 1.85 -7.54
N VAL A 28 -16.63 2.37 -7.69
CA VAL A 28 -17.35 3.05 -6.60
C VAL A 28 -17.96 2.03 -5.64
N GLN A 29 -18.27 2.48 -4.42
CA GLN A 29 -18.94 1.62 -3.44
C GLN A 29 -20.28 1.10 -3.96
N THR A 30 -20.63 -0.11 -3.57
CA THR A 30 -21.95 -0.70 -3.80
C THR A 30 -22.96 -0.20 -2.77
N ALA A 31 -24.24 -0.53 -2.96
CA ALA A 31 -25.29 -0.29 -1.96
C ALA A 31 -25.22 -1.24 -0.75
N LEU A 32 -24.23 -2.15 -0.69
CA LEU A 32 -24.13 -3.16 0.35
C LEU A 32 -23.49 -2.59 1.62
N GLY A 33 -24.31 -2.00 2.48
CA GLY A 33 -23.87 -1.41 3.76
C GLY A 33 -23.29 0.00 3.60
N ASN A 34 -22.78 0.56 4.71
CA ASN A 34 -22.37 1.97 4.78
C ASN A 34 -20.86 2.18 4.85
N LEU A 35 -20.06 1.11 4.66
CA LEU A 35 -18.61 1.10 4.87
C LEU A 35 -17.85 0.90 3.56
N LYS A 36 -18.31 1.58 2.49
CA LYS A 36 -17.67 1.63 1.17
C LYS A 36 -17.46 0.26 0.50
N PHE A 37 -18.23 -0.76 0.88
CA PHE A 37 -18.09 -2.12 0.36
C PHE A 37 -18.05 -2.15 -1.17
N GLY A 38 -17.01 -2.78 -1.72
CA GLY A 38 -16.78 -2.90 -3.17
C GLY A 38 -16.07 -1.69 -3.80
N MET A 39 -15.85 -0.59 -3.06
CA MET A 39 -15.00 0.49 -3.56
C MET A 39 -13.56 0.00 -3.69
N MET A 40 -12.97 0.22 -4.86
CA MET A 40 -11.62 -0.23 -5.20
C MET A 40 -10.76 0.94 -5.65
N VAL A 41 -9.52 0.96 -5.17
CA VAL A 41 -8.53 1.98 -5.47
C VAL A 41 -7.30 1.31 -6.08
N MET A 42 -6.83 1.82 -7.22
CA MET A 42 -5.51 1.50 -7.76
C MET A 42 -4.53 2.59 -7.37
N PHE A 43 -3.28 2.22 -7.12
CA PHE A 43 -2.24 3.16 -6.70
C PHE A 43 -0.86 2.82 -7.26
N ASP A 44 -0.08 3.87 -7.50
CA ASP A 44 1.35 3.86 -7.80
C ASP A 44 2.02 4.96 -6.96
N ASP A 45 2.23 4.65 -5.69
CA ASP A 45 2.60 5.62 -4.65
C ASP A 45 4.12 5.61 -4.40
N PRO A 46 4.75 6.77 -4.16
CA PRO A 46 6.14 6.84 -3.77
C PRO A 46 6.35 6.38 -2.32
N MET A 47 7.51 5.75 -2.07
CA MET A 47 7.98 5.39 -0.73
C MET A 47 9.29 6.12 -0.43
N THR A 48 9.41 6.76 0.73
CA THR A 48 10.59 7.53 1.15
C THR A 48 11.24 6.93 2.41
N LYS A 49 12.48 7.37 2.73
CA LYS A 49 13.21 6.96 3.94
C LYS A 49 12.81 7.76 5.19
N ASP A 50 12.06 8.85 5.03
CA ASP A 50 11.53 9.72 6.07
C ASP A 50 10.07 10.11 5.81
N HIS A 51 9.42 10.84 6.72
CA HIS A 51 8.01 11.22 6.60
C HIS A 51 7.71 12.30 5.55
N HIS A 52 8.72 12.86 4.86
CA HIS A 52 8.51 13.95 3.92
C HIS A 52 8.16 13.42 2.52
N LEU A 53 6.96 13.71 2.05
CA LEU A 53 6.48 13.31 0.71
C LEU A 53 7.42 13.75 -0.43
N LEU A 54 8.06 14.91 -0.31
CA LEU A 54 8.94 15.46 -1.35
C LEU A 54 10.37 14.90 -1.29
N SER A 55 10.69 14.06 -0.31
CA SER A 55 11.97 13.37 -0.26
C SER A 55 12.13 12.42 -1.46
N PRO A 56 13.37 12.12 -1.88
CA PRO A 56 13.61 11.17 -2.96
C PRO A 56 12.97 9.81 -2.68
N SER A 57 12.16 9.34 -3.63
CA SER A 57 11.54 8.02 -3.59
C SER A 57 12.61 6.93 -3.67
N VAL A 58 12.60 5.98 -2.75
CA VAL A 58 13.53 4.84 -2.72
C VAL A 58 12.91 3.54 -3.21
N ALA A 59 11.58 3.48 -3.21
CA ALA A 59 10.77 2.44 -3.85
C ALA A 59 9.44 3.04 -4.31
N ARG A 60 8.66 2.27 -5.05
CA ARG A 60 7.25 2.57 -5.35
C ARG A 60 6.36 1.44 -4.87
N THR A 61 5.18 1.74 -4.35
CA THR A 61 4.12 0.78 -4.05
C THR A 61 3.12 0.77 -5.18
N GLN A 62 3.02 -0.35 -5.90
CA GLN A 62 2.15 -0.50 -7.05
C GLN A 62 1.14 -1.61 -6.81
N GLY A 63 -0.14 -1.30 -6.88
CA GLY A 63 -1.18 -2.29 -6.66
C GLY A 63 -2.56 -1.69 -6.44
N PHE A 64 -3.33 -2.35 -5.59
CA PHE A 64 -4.69 -1.94 -5.29
C PHE A 64 -5.13 -2.34 -3.89
N TYR A 65 -6.17 -1.67 -3.42
CA TYR A 65 -6.94 -2.09 -2.27
C TYR A 65 -8.43 -1.95 -2.53
N PHE A 66 -9.23 -2.73 -1.81
CA PHE A 66 -10.69 -2.61 -1.83
C PHE A 66 -11.31 -2.89 -0.48
N TYR A 67 -12.47 -2.29 -0.22
CA TYR A 67 -13.24 -2.53 1.01
C TYR A 67 -14.15 -3.75 0.85
N ASN A 68 -14.04 -4.71 1.76
CA ASN A 68 -14.66 -6.03 1.59
C ASN A 68 -15.45 -6.53 2.82
N MET A 69 -15.78 -5.65 3.76
CA MET A 69 -16.60 -6.01 4.93
C MET A 69 -17.80 -5.07 5.04
N LYS A 70 -18.98 -5.65 5.31
CA LYS A 70 -20.27 -4.94 5.30
C LYS A 70 -20.53 -4.16 6.59
N ASN A 71 -20.07 -4.70 7.72
CA ASN A 71 -20.44 -4.31 9.08
C ASN A 71 -19.31 -3.62 9.86
N THR A 72 -18.07 -3.81 9.44
CA THR A 72 -16.88 -3.14 10.02
C THR A 72 -15.99 -2.65 8.88
N TYR A 73 -15.23 -1.57 9.13
CA TYR A 73 -14.29 -1.07 8.14
C TYR A 73 -13.16 -2.09 7.99
N ASN A 74 -12.91 -2.53 6.77
CA ASN A 74 -11.88 -3.51 6.46
C ASN A 74 -11.48 -3.30 5.00
N ALA A 75 -10.18 -3.25 4.76
CA ALA A 75 -9.64 -3.20 3.42
C ALA A 75 -8.88 -4.49 3.14
N TRP A 76 -8.68 -4.80 1.87
CA TRP A 76 -7.81 -5.87 1.44
C TRP A 76 -6.81 -5.31 0.45
N PHE A 77 -5.53 -5.58 0.66
CA PHE A 77 -4.42 -5.06 -0.12
C PHE A 77 -3.74 -6.17 -0.90
N ALA A 78 -3.41 -5.89 -2.15
CA ALA A 78 -2.38 -6.60 -2.90
C ALA A 78 -1.54 -5.59 -3.69
N PHE A 79 -0.23 -5.62 -3.45
CA PHE A 79 0.68 -4.69 -4.10
C PHE A 79 2.11 -5.23 -4.12
N SER A 80 2.93 -4.60 -4.96
CA SER A 80 4.36 -4.81 -5.02
C SER A 80 5.09 -3.56 -4.55
N LEU A 81 6.07 -3.74 -3.67
CA LEU A 81 7.15 -2.76 -3.48
C LEU A 81 8.16 -2.96 -4.59
N VAL A 82 8.36 -1.94 -5.42
CA VAL A 82 9.26 -1.94 -6.57
C VAL A 82 10.49 -1.10 -6.24
N PHE A 83 11.63 -1.76 -6.14
CA PHE A 83 12.93 -1.15 -5.89
C PHE A 83 13.73 -1.08 -7.20
N ASN A 84 14.25 0.10 -7.51
CA ASN A 84 15.08 0.32 -8.69
C ASN A 84 16.16 1.37 -8.44
N SER A 85 16.90 1.22 -7.34
CA SER A 85 18.02 2.09 -6.99
C SER A 85 19.36 1.34 -7.09
N THR A 86 20.45 2.00 -6.74
CA THR A 86 21.75 1.35 -6.56
C THR A 86 21.81 0.51 -5.28
N ASP A 87 21.00 0.87 -4.27
CA ASP A 87 20.97 0.19 -2.97
C ASP A 87 20.18 -1.11 -3.03
N TYR A 88 19.05 -1.10 -3.76
CA TYR A 88 18.13 -2.24 -3.87
C TYR A 88 17.50 -2.29 -5.27
N LYS A 89 17.45 -3.49 -5.84
CA LYS A 89 16.78 -3.80 -7.11
C LYS A 89 15.92 -5.06 -6.99
N GLY A 90 14.67 -4.94 -7.39
CA GLY A 90 13.73 -6.06 -7.41
C GLY A 90 12.37 -5.69 -6.87
N THR A 91 11.59 -6.71 -6.52
CA THR A 91 10.25 -6.51 -5.98
C THR A 91 10.02 -7.35 -4.73
N LEU A 92 9.23 -6.82 -3.81
CA LEU A 92 8.58 -7.59 -2.74
C LEU A 92 7.08 -7.54 -3.02
N ASN A 93 6.42 -8.70 -3.05
CA ASN A 93 4.98 -8.79 -3.24
C ASN A 93 4.30 -9.00 -1.89
N LEU A 94 3.25 -8.24 -1.64
CA LEU A 94 2.55 -8.20 -0.36
C LEU A 94 1.05 -8.37 -0.57
N MET A 95 0.41 -9.14 0.30
CA MET A 95 -1.03 -9.44 0.19
C MET A 95 -1.63 -9.75 1.56
N ARG A 96 -2.69 -9.02 1.96
CA ARG A 96 -3.41 -9.28 3.22
C ARG A 96 -4.74 -8.50 3.32
N ALA A 97 -5.64 -9.00 4.16
CA ALA A 97 -6.70 -8.21 4.78
C ALA A 97 -6.13 -7.23 5.83
N ASP A 98 -6.47 -5.95 5.68
CA ASP A 98 -6.25 -4.85 6.63
C ASP A 98 -7.53 -4.63 7.46
N ILE A 99 -7.55 -5.22 8.66
CA ILE A 99 -8.64 -5.15 9.64
C ILE A 99 -8.42 -3.92 10.50
N THR A 100 -9.17 -2.83 10.27
CA THR A 100 -8.74 -1.46 10.63
C THR A 100 -8.73 -1.06 12.11
N ASP A 101 -9.01 -1.95 13.05
CA ASP A 101 -9.09 -1.60 14.49
C ASP A 101 -7.80 -1.81 15.32
N ALA A 102 -6.59 -1.64 14.76
CA ALA A 102 -5.34 -1.73 15.53
C ALA A 102 -4.24 -0.83 14.94
N GLU A 103 -3.39 -0.33 15.82
CA GLU A 103 -2.39 0.71 15.52
C GLU A 103 -1.25 0.22 14.62
N THR A 104 -1.02 -1.10 14.58
CA THR A 104 0.03 -1.73 13.76
C THR A 104 -0.51 -2.91 12.98
N ARG A 105 -0.05 -3.08 11.74
CA ARG A 105 -0.40 -4.20 10.88
C ARG A 105 0.83 -4.98 10.48
N ASP A 106 0.73 -6.30 10.53
CA ASP A 106 1.63 -7.14 9.76
C ASP A 106 1.01 -7.36 8.39
N ILE A 107 1.77 -7.24 7.30
CA ILE A 107 1.35 -7.67 5.96
C ILE A 107 2.27 -8.82 5.57
N SER A 108 1.71 -9.87 4.96
CA SER A 108 2.52 -11.00 4.54
C SER A 108 3.30 -10.66 3.28
N VAL A 109 4.61 -10.86 3.30
CA VAL A 109 5.41 -10.98 2.08
C VAL A 109 5.09 -12.33 1.44
N VAL A 110 4.57 -12.33 0.22
CA VAL A 110 4.19 -13.56 -0.50
C VAL A 110 5.21 -13.99 -1.55
N GLY A 111 6.25 -13.18 -1.76
CA GLY A 111 7.38 -13.51 -2.62
C GLY A 111 8.17 -12.26 -3.01
N GLY A 112 9.24 -12.46 -3.78
CA GLY A 112 10.04 -11.36 -4.30
C GLY A 112 10.94 -11.77 -5.46
N THR A 113 11.58 -10.77 -6.08
CA THR A 113 12.46 -10.93 -7.24
C THR A 113 13.82 -10.27 -7.00
N ARG A 114 14.84 -10.71 -7.74
CA ARG A 114 16.22 -10.17 -7.71
C ARG A 114 16.82 -10.15 -6.29
N ASP A 115 17.11 -8.98 -5.73
CA ASP A 115 17.69 -8.86 -4.38
C ASP A 115 16.76 -9.44 -3.31
N PHE A 116 15.48 -9.58 -3.63
CA PHE A 116 14.45 -10.20 -2.79
C PHE A 116 14.00 -11.57 -3.32
N PHE A 117 14.78 -12.22 -4.18
CA PHE A 117 14.46 -13.54 -4.71
C PHE A 117 14.29 -14.54 -3.57
N MET A 118 13.22 -15.35 -3.63
CA MET A 118 12.86 -16.32 -2.60
C MET A 118 12.59 -15.70 -1.21
N ALA A 119 12.23 -14.41 -1.14
CA ALA A 119 11.72 -13.82 0.09
C ALA A 119 10.54 -14.64 0.62
N VAL A 120 10.73 -15.25 1.78
CA VAL A 120 9.73 -16.08 2.46
C VAL A 120 8.77 -15.20 3.26
N PRO A 121 7.56 -15.71 3.59
CA PRO A 121 6.61 -14.98 4.43
C PRO A 121 7.22 -14.67 5.80
N VAL A 122 7.49 -13.38 6.02
CA VAL A 122 7.81 -12.80 7.32
C VAL A 122 6.77 -11.71 7.60
N PRO A 123 6.42 -11.46 8.88
CA PRO A 123 5.58 -10.32 9.23
C PRO A 123 6.27 -9.02 8.79
N PHE A 124 5.69 -8.32 7.82
CA PHE A 124 6.13 -6.98 7.43
C PHE A 124 5.26 -5.96 8.18
N LEU A 125 5.87 -5.21 9.10
CA LEU A 125 5.15 -4.18 9.84
C LEU A 125 4.83 -3.00 8.92
N TRP A 126 3.57 -2.82 8.58
CA TRP A 126 3.04 -1.66 7.89
C TRP A 126 2.28 -0.79 8.90
N GLN A 127 2.70 0.46 9.04
CA GLN A 127 1.98 1.48 9.80
C GLN A 127 1.36 2.45 8.81
N LYS A 128 0.03 2.42 8.69
CA LYS A 128 -0.72 3.45 7.99
C LYS A 128 -1.01 4.57 8.98
N GLU A 129 -0.32 5.71 8.86
CA GLU A 129 -0.81 6.94 9.48
C GLU A 129 -2.03 7.42 8.67
N LEU A 130 -3.23 7.01 9.08
CA LEU A 130 -4.47 7.62 8.62
C LEU A 130 -4.58 9.00 9.29
N ARG A 131 -3.96 10.03 8.70
CA ARG A 131 -4.37 11.41 9.01
C ARG A 131 -5.62 11.70 8.19
N HIS A 132 -6.74 11.78 8.91
CA HIS A 132 -8.02 12.29 8.42
C HIS A 132 -7.90 13.74 7.97
#